data_AF-A0A2R6GRD1-F1
#
_entry.id   AF-A0A2R6GRD1-F1
#
_cell.length_a   1.000
_cell.length_b   1.000
_cell.length_c   1.000
_cell.angle_alpha   90.00
_cell.angle_beta   90.00
_cell.angle_gamma   90.00
#
_symmetry.space_group_name_H-M   'P 1'
#
loop_
_entity.id
_entity.type
_entity.pdbx_description
1 polymer ?
#
loop_
_entity_poly.entity_id
_entity_poly.type
_entity_poly.pdbx_seq_one_letter_code
_entity_poly.pdbx_strand_id
1 'polypeptide(L)'
;MSARLTALSAAHLDRLAPRQVADCLAYFDPDAVVLTDAAAGEATRATQAGPLADVEVLAPNPPPYLANRGLPRVIDAGGVDVVVPASHDQLAGVAVLEHEGTVDPATETYVVSDLLEVAVEPTELAARLDGREAYLDALDPGALDGSYTHVAVTAPPSYRRRWDGMRVVGGGTPESEVATLSLSPDGTVCTRSIRETRLGLRAIAGVGATTAARLRERGASEPDDVAAMGVPDLRAVDGVGRGRAEEIADHATAIAEGRVVVSDHEGFPDPDAEPIFLDVETDGLTPTAVWLVGVLDRSRRDGQATAGDGRFRPFLQRDPDADGFAVESFLSWYAEHAAGRPVVAYNGREFDFPVIERHAAEHCPELLDHWTTAPTFDPLAWARDGHAALPGRTNGLSDVAAALGWDGDDTGLTGAAVARRYRRWCRERTAEAELDWDRHVEYCEDDARALARVYDALARADPTAHDRGTGGGSDAGSMQGRLTDFS
;
A
#
# COMPACT_ATOMS: atom_id res chain seq x y z
N MET A 1 -15.00 6.67 0.46
CA MET A 1 -14.07 7.19 1.48
C MET A 1 -14.11 6.25 2.67
N SER A 2 -12.93 5.93 3.20
CA SER A 2 -12.75 5.12 4.40
C SER A 2 -12.01 5.96 5.44
N ALA A 3 -12.31 5.80 6.73
CA ALA A 3 -11.51 6.45 7.79
C ALA A 3 -10.09 5.88 7.80
N ARG A 4 -9.09 6.71 8.08
CA ARG A 4 -7.69 6.32 8.23
C ARG A 4 -7.21 6.58 9.65
N LEU A 5 -6.91 5.51 10.37
CA LEU A 5 -6.38 5.56 11.73
C LEU A 5 -4.92 5.11 11.77
N THR A 6 -3.98 6.01 12.04
CA THR A 6 -2.56 5.67 12.20
C THR A 6 -2.25 5.33 13.65
N ALA A 7 -1.70 4.14 13.90
CA ALA A 7 -1.33 3.68 15.23
C ALA A 7 0.10 4.09 15.60
N LEU A 8 0.29 4.73 16.76
CA LEU A 8 1.60 5.06 17.33
C LEU A 8 1.70 4.57 18.77
N SER A 9 2.84 3.96 19.11
CA SER A 9 3.17 3.55 20.49
C SER A 9 4.19 4.49 21.11
N ALA A 10 4.41 4.39 22.43
CA ALA A 10 5.46 5.16 23.10
C ALA A 10 6.83 4.90 22.46
N ALA A 11 7.10 3.64 22.11
CA ALA A 11 8.36 3.23 21.49
C ALA A 11 8.59 3.90 20.12
N HIS A 12 7.53 4.14 19.35
CA HIS A 12 7.62 4.91 18.11
C HIS A 12 7.95 6.37 18.38
N LEU A 13 7.25 7.00 19.33
CA LEU A 13 7.46 8.40 19.69
C LEU A 13 8.86 8.65 20.28
N ASP A 14 9.45 7.66 20.94
CA ASP A 14 10.83 7.73 21.46
C ASP A 14 11.90 7.56 20.37
N ARG A 15 11.65 6.71 19.37
CA ARG A 15 12.64 6.39 18.31
C ARG A 15 12.58 7.34 17.12
N LEU A 16 11.39 7.84 16.78
CA LEU A 16 11.19 8.70 15.63
C LEU A 16 11.44 10.16 16.00
N ALA A 17 12.28 10.84 15.22
CA ALA A 17 12.40 12.28 15.34
C ALA A 17 11.07 12.97 14.95
N PRO A 18 10.78 14.18 15.45
CA PRO A 18 9.54 14.90 15.09
C PRO A 18 9.29 15.03 13.58
N ARG A 19 10.35 15.21 12.78
CA ARG A 19 10.23 15.24 11.32
C ARG A 19 9.86 13.89 10.70
N GLN A 20 10.29 12.78 11.29
CA GLN A 20 9.92 11.44 10.82
C GLN A 20 8.46 11.13 11.18
N VAL A 21 7.97 11.63 12.33
CA VAL A 21 6.55 11.57 12.65
C VAL A 21 5.75 12.42 11.66
N ALA A 22 6.18 13.67 11.38
CA ALA A 22 5.55 14.52 10.37
C ALA A 22 5.49 13.85 8.98
N ASP A 23 6.62 13.30 8.53
CA ASP A 23 6.73 12.57 7.26
C ASP A 23 5.83 11.33 7.23
N CYS A 24 5.71 10.61 8.36
CA CYS A 24 4.81 9.48 8.47
C CYS A 24 3.33 9.90 8.36
N LEU A 25 2.95 11.00 9.00
CA LEU A 25 1.59 11.53 8.93
C LEU A 25 1.28 12.08 7.55
N ALA A 26 2.23 12.77 6.89
CA ALA A 26 2.06 13.22 5.52
C ALA A 26 1.90 12.05 4.53
N TYR A 27 2.61 10.94 4.77
CA TYR A 27 2.51 9.74 3.94
C TYR A 27 1.17 9.01 4.07
N PHE A 28 0.65 8.87 5.30
CA PHE A 28 -0.62 8.18 5.53
C PHE A 28 -1.85 9.08 5.39
N ASP A 29 -1.67 10.38 5.64
CA ASP A 29 -2.71 11.40 5.71
C ASP A 29 -3.90 10.93 6.57
N PRO A 30 -3.68 10.60 7.86
CA PRO A 30 -4.71 9.99 8.67
C PRO A 30 -5.77 11.01 9.13
N ASP A 31 -7.00 10.54 9.27
CA ASP A 31 -8.07 11.30 9.94
C ASP A 31 -7.81 11.41 11.44
N ALA A 32 -7.22 10.37 12.04
CA ALA A 32 -6.81 10.38 13.44
C ALA A 32 -5.60 9.47 13.72
N VAL A 33 -4.88 9.80 14.80
CA VAL A 33 -3.78 9.01 15.36
C VAL A 33 -4.25 8.30 16.61
N VAL A 34 -4.10 6.98 16.66
CA VAL A 34 -4.42 6.14 17.82
C VAL A 34 -3.15 5.87 18.61
N LEU A 35 -3.14 6.27 19.89
CA LEU A 35 -2.07 5.98 20.83
C LEU A 35 -2.30 4.59 21.45
N THR A 36 -1.46 3.62 21.11
CA THR A 36 -1.72 2.20 21.41
C THR A 36 -1.46 1.81 22.86
N ASP A 37 -0.83 2.69 23.65
CA ASP A 37 -0.49 2.45 25.06
C ASP A 37 -0.52 3.75 25.88
N ALA A 38 -0.65 3.62 27.20
CA ALA A 38 -0.75 4.77 28.10
C ALA A 38 0.51 5.65 28.12
N ALA A 39 1.70 5.05 27.94
CA ALA A 39 2.96 5.78 27.91
C ALA A 39 3.05 6.69 26.66
N ALA A 40 2.45 6.29 25.54
CA ALA A 40 2.33 7.12 24.36
C ALA A 40 1.51 8.39 24.66
N GLY A 41 0.44 8.27 25.45
CA GLY A 41 -0.35 9.40 25.93
C GLY A 41 0.45 10.41 26.77
N GLU A 42 1.43 9.93 27.54
CA GLU A 42 2.34 10.79 28.30
C GLU A 42 3.38 11.46 27.40
N ALA A 43 4.02 10.68 26.51
CA ALA A 43 5.02 11.15 25.57
C ALA A 43 4.45 12.26 24.67
N THR A 44 3.24 12.06 24.14
CA THR A 44 2.58 13.01 23.25
C THR A 44 2.38 14.39 23.87
N ARG A 45 2.20 14.47 25.20
CA ARG A 45 2.04 15.76 25.90
C ARG A 45 3.32 16.59 25.94
N ALA A 46 4.49 15.94 25.94
CA ALA A 46 5.77 16.63 25.78
C ALA A 46 5.96 17.14 24.34
N THR A 47 5.29 16.50 23.36
CA THR A 47 5.39 16.75 21.93
C THR A 47 4.20 17.50 21.32
N GLN A 48 3.20 17.93 22.13
CA GLN A 48 1.94 18.56 21.66
C GLN A 48 2.13 19.90 20.92
N ALA A 49 3.34 20.46 20.90
CA ALA A 49 3.73 21.59 20.05
C ALA A 49 4.38 21.15 18.71
N GLY A 50 4.26 19.87 18.35
CA GLY A 50 4.94 19.23 17.23
C GLY A 50 3.98 18.63 16.20
N PRO A 51 4.40 17.59 15.46
CA PRO A 51 3.70 17.09 14.27
C PRO A 51 2.29 16.53 14.52
N LEU A 52 1.92 16.30 15.77
CA LEU A 52 0.60 15.80 16.16
C LEU A 52 -0.40 16.93 16.53
N ALA A 53 -0.01 18.19 16.43
CA ALA A 53 -0.85 19.32 16.84
C ALA A 53 -2.10 19.50 15.96
N ASP A 54 -1.99 19.13 14.68
CA ASP A 54 -3.02 19.37 13.67
C ASP A 54 -3.81 18.10 13.29
N VAL A 55 -3.63 17.00 14.04
CA VAL A 55 -4.33 15.72 13.79
C VAL A 55 -5.10 15.30 15.04
N GLU A 56 -6.26 14.69 14.84
CA GLU A 56 -7.06 14.17 15.94
C GLU A 56 -6.31 13.03 16.64
N VAL A 57 -6.08 13.15 17.96
CA VAL A 57 -5.35 12.12 18.74
C VAL A 57 -6.31 11.35 19.63
N LEU A 58 -6.45 10.04 19.40
CA LEU A 58 -7.27 9.11 20.15
C LEU A 58 -6.40 8.31 21.13
N ALA A 59 -6.82 8.24 22.38
CA ALA A 59 -6.11 7.50 23.44
C ALA A 59 -7.09 6.52 24.11
N PRO A 60 -7.17 5.27 23.63
CA PRO A 60 -8.03 4.23 24.23
C PRO A 60 -7.62 3.86 25.65
N ASN A 61 -6.34 4.02 26.00
CA ASN A 61 -5.82 3.86 27.36
C ASN A 61 -5.20 5.19 27.86
N PRO A 62 -6.01 6.21 28.16
CA PRO A 62 -5.47 7.48 28.62
C PRO A 62 -4.92 7.34 30.05
N PRO A 63 -3.86 8.09 30.41
CA PRO A 63 -3.43 8.21 31.79
C PRO A 63 -4.61 8.61 32.71
N PRO A 64 -4.67 8.19 33.98
CA PRO A 64 -5.85 8.39 34.84
C PRO A 64 -6.35 9.83 34.98
N TYR A 65 -5.47 10.81 34.81
CA TYR A 65 -5.78 12.24 34.91
C TYR A 65 -6.22 12.86 33.57
N LEU A 66 -6.11 12.11 32.46
CA LEU A 66 -6.73 12.41 31.16
C LEU A 66 -7.98 11.56 30.90
N ALA A 67 -8.25 10.55 31.72
CA ALA A 67 -9.41 9.68 31.55
C ALA A 67 -10.72 10.47 31.73
N ASN A 68 -11.53 10.50 30.67
CA ASN A 68 -12.91 10.96 30.75
C ASN A 68 -13.74 9.94 31.55
N ARG A 69 -14.67 10.42 32.39
CA ARG A 69 -15.61 9.57 33.15
C ARG A 69 -17.03 9.57 32.58
N GLY A 70 -17.30 10.39 31.56
CA GLY A 70 -18.59 10.43 30.86
C GLY A 70 -18.66 9.41 29.71
N LEU A 71 -19.54 9.67 28.74
CA LEU A 71 -19.67 8.87 27.52
C LEU A 71 -18.33 8.69 26.78
N PRO A 72 -18.16 7.59 26.01
CA PRO A 72 -16.95 7.38 25.25
C PRO A 72 -16.81 8.48 24.20
N ARG A 73 -15.56 8.75 23.79
CA ARG A 73 -15.30 9.71 22.72
C ARG A 73 -15.79 9.13 21.40
N VAL A 74 -16.42 9.95 20.58
CA VAL A 74 -16.85 9.61 19.21
C VAL A 74 -16.23 10.61 18.25
N ILE A 75 -15.74 10.13 17.12
CA ILE A 75 -15.38 10.95 15.97
C ILE A 75 -16.08 10.38 14.73
N ASP A 76 -16.53 11.26 13.84
CA ASP A 76 -16.84 10.92 12.45
C ASP A 76 -15.56 11.08 11.65
N ALA A 77 -15.07 9.98 11.08
CA ALA A 77 -13.89 9.96 10.23
C ALA A 77 -14.24 9.25 8.93
N GLY A 78 -14.09 9.92 7.80
CA GLY A 78 -14.36 9.32 6.49
C GLY A 78 -15.78 8.76 6.31
N GLY A 79 -16.78 9.24 7.06
CA GLY A 79 -18.17 8.78 6.99
C GLY A 79 -18.45 7.49 7.76
N VAL A 80 -17.60 7.15 8.74
CA VAL A 80 -17.86 6.08 9.72
C VAL A 80 -17.63 6.58 11.14
N ASP A 81 -18.40 6.03 12.08
CA ASP A 81 -18.27 6.37 13.49
C ASP A 81 -17.15 5.55 14.14
N VAL A 82 -16.22 6.26 14.79
CA VAL A 82 -15.14 5.67 15.59
C VAL A 82 -15.37 6.02 17.07
N VAL A 83 -15.67 5.00 17.86
CA VAL A 83 -15.96 5.11 19.30
C VAL A 83 -14.77 4.61 20.11
N VAL A 84 -14.31 5.40 21.07
CA VAL A 84 -13.11 5.14 21.87
C VAL A 84 -13.46 5.06 23.36
N PRO A 85 -13.90 3.88 23.86
CA PRO A 85 -14.13 3.65 25.27
C PRO A 85 -12.83 3.28 25.98
N ALA A 86 -12.53 3.98 27.08
CA ALA A 86 -11.39 3.74 27.96
C ALA A 86 -11.74 2.86 29.19
N SER A 87 -13.00 2.45 29.32
CA SER A 87 -13.46 1.57 30.40
C SER A 87 -14.78 0.88 30.03
N HIS A 88 -15.13 -0.17 30.78
CA HIS A 88 -16.42 -0.86 30.63
C HIS A 88 -17.62 0.08 30.89
N ASP A 89 -17.50 1.02 31.83
CA ASP A 89 -18.56 2.02 32.08
C ASP A 89 -18.81 2.90 30.85
N GLN A 90 -17.75 3.26 30.12
CA GLN A 90 -17.87 4.00 28.86
C GLN A 90 -18.40 3.12 27.73
N LEU A 91 -18.00 1.84 27.71
CA LEU A 91 -18.51 0.88 26.73
C LEU A 91 -20.03 0.70 26.84
N ALA A 92 -20.58 0.70 28.06
CA ALA A 92 -22.02 0.70 28.30
C ALA A 92 -22.74 1.96 27.80
N GLY A 93 -22.00 3.05 27.58
CA GLY A 93 -22.52 4.28 26.99
C GLY A 93 -22.75 4.20 25.48
N VAL A 94 -22.29 3.16 24.78
CA VAL A 94 -22.45 3.03 23.32
C VAL A 94 -23.92 2.96 22.91
N ALA A 95 -24.75 2.21 23.64
CA ALA A 95 -26.18 2.14 23.38
C ALA A 95 -26.89 3.49 23.53
N VAL A 96 -26.41 4.35 24.44
CA VAL A 96 -26.92 5.72 24.58
C VAL A 96 -26.57 6.55 23.35
N LEU A 97 -25.34 6.45 22.85
CA LEU A 97 -24.89 7.17 21.67
C LEU A 97 -25.67 6.76 20.40
N GLU A 98 -25.95 5.47 20.22
CA GLU A 98 -26.78 4.99 19.10
C GLU A 98 -28.23 5.48 19.24
N HIS A 99 -28.83 5.36 20.44
CA HIS A 99 -30.20 5.81 20.68
C HIS A 99 -30.39 7.33 20.48
N GLU A 100 -29.37 8.12 20.84
CA GLU A 100 -29.36 9.57 20.64
C GLU A 100 -29.01 9.98 19.19
N GLY A 101 -28.68 9.01 18.32
CA GLY A 101 -28.30 9.24 16.93
C GLY A 101 -26.93 9.90 16.77
N THR A 102 -26.06 9.80 17.78
CA THR A 102 -24.64 10.20 17.69
C THR A 102 -23.82 9.17 16.93
N VAL A 103 -24.25 7.91 16.97
CA VAL A 103 -23.72 6.81 16.15
C VAL A 103 -24.82 6.39 15.18
N ASP A 104 -24.49 6.25 13.90
CA ASP A 104 -25.41 5.84 12.85
C ASP A 104 -25.49 4.31 12.72
N PRO A 105 -26.60 3.67 13.15
CA PRO A 105 -26.75 2.21 13.04
C PRO A 105 -26.84 1.71 11.60
N ALA A 106 -27.00 2.59 10.60
CA ALA A 106 -27.01 2.21 9.19
C ALA A 106 -25.61 1.95 8.62
N THR A 107 -24.55 2.33 9.33
CA THR A 107 -23.16 2.13 8.92
C THR A 107 -22.39 1.31 9.95
N GLU A 108 -21.26 0.72 9.56
CA GLU A 108 -20.41 0.03 10.54
C GLU A 108 -19.79 1.03 11.52
N THR A 109 -19.98 0.77 12.81
CA THR A 109 -19.29 1.48 13.90
C THR A 109 -18.03 0.74 14.33
N TYR A 110 -16.94 1.49 14.52
CA TYR A 110 -15.66 0.97 14.94
C TYR A 110 -15.37 1.30 16.40
N VAL A 111 -15.30 0.27 17.24
CA VAL A 111 -14.99 0.44 18.68
C VAL A 111 -13.51 0.19 18.93
N VAL A 112 -12.74 1.27 19.14
CA VAL A 112 -11.29 1.22 19.34
C VAL A 112 -10.97 1.24 20.83
N SER A 113 -10.44 0.13 21.34
CA SER A 113 -10.24 -0.05 22.79
C SER A 113 -9.02 -0.91 23.12
N ASP A 114 -8.53 -0.78 24.34
CA ASP A 114 -7.53 -1.67 24.95
C ASP A 114 -8.16 -2.71 25.90
N LEU A 115 -9.49 -2.73 26.00
CA LEU A 115 -10.27 -3.61 26.88
C LEU A 115 -10.30 -5.08 26.39
N LEU A 116 -9.72 -5.35 25.22
CA LEU A 116 -9.60 -6.68 24.63
C LEU A 116 -8.12 -6.99 24.40
N GLU A 117 -7.69 -8.17 24.82
CA GLU A 117 -6.34 -8.65 24.58
C GLU A 117 -6.37 -10.02 23.91
N VAL A 118 -5.61 -10.17 22.82
CA VAL A 118 -5.47 -11.43 22.11
C VAL A 118 -4.25 -12.17 22.68
N ALA A 119 -4.50 -13.20 23.48
CA ALA A 119 -3.44 -14.07 23.98
C ALA A 119 -3.39 -15.38 23.18
N VAL A 120 -2.17 -15.79 22.82
CA VAL A 120 -1.90 -17.10 22.22
C VAL A 120 -1.40 -18.04 23.30
N GLU A 121 -2.02 -19.20 23.41
CA GLU A 121 -1.59 -20.30 24.28
C GLU A 121 -0.74 -21.27 23.48
N PRO A 122 0.61 -21.23 23.59
CA PRO A 122 1.48 -21.99 22.71
C PRO A 122 1.36 -23.50 22.93
N THR A 123 0.99 -23.92 24.13
CA THR A 123 0.82 -25.32 24.52
C THR A 123 -0.43 -25.95 23.92
N GLU A 124 -1.51 -25.17 23.81
CA GLU A 124 -2.80 -25.65 23.29
C GLU A 124 -2.97 -25.34 21.80
N LEU A 125 -2.06 -24.55 21.22
CA LEU A 125 -2.16 -23.99 19.87
C LEU A 125 -3.50 -23.25 19.67
N ALA A 126 -4.03 -22.68 20.75
CA ALA A 126 -5.27 -21.96 20.78
C ALA A 126 -5.00 -20.48 21.02
N ALA A 127 -5.86 -19.62 20.49
CA ALA A 127 -5.92 -18.22 20.90
C ALA A 127 -7.17 -18.02 21.75
N ARG A 128 -7.05 -17.19 22.78
CA ARG A 128 -8.13 -16.66 23.62
C ARG A 128 -8.26 -15.15 23.45
N LEU A 129 -9.45 -14.62 23.75
CA LEU A 129 -9.71 -13.18 23.78
C LEU A 129 -10.04 -12.79 25.22
N ASP A 130 -9.07 -12.18 25.88
CA ASP A 130 -9.18 -11.75 27.26
C ASP A 130 -10.03 -10.48 27.35
N GLY A 131 -10.75 -10.34 28.47
CA GLY A 131 -11.69 -9.23 28.68
C GLY A 131 -13.04 -9.40 27.97
N ARG A 132 -13.19 -10.39 27.07
CA ARG A 132 -14.37 -10.56 26.24
C ARG A 132 -15.70 -10.62 26.99
N GLU A 133 -15.79 -11.39 28.08
CA GLU A 133 -17.04 -11.55 28.83
C GLU A 133 -17.50 -10.21 29.42
N ALA A 134 -16.62 -9.54 30.19
CA ALA A 134 -16.89 -8.21 30.74
C ALA A 134 -17.15 -7.16 29.63
N TYR A 135 -16.47 -7.26 28.50
CA TYR A 135 -16.67 -6.39 27.35
C TYR A 135 -18.08 -6.53 26.76
N LEU A 136 -18.53 -7.76 26.50
CA LEU A 136 -19.86 -8.01 25.94
C LEU A 136 -20.98 -7.70 26.96
N ASP A 137 -20.76 -8.02 28.23
CA ASP A 137 -21.71 -7.67 29.29
C ASP A 137 -21.90 -6.15 29.41
N ALA A 138 -20.83 -5.38 29.24
CA ALA A 138 -20.90 -3.93 29.29
C ALA A 138 -21.49 -3.32 28.01
N LEU A 139 -21.09 -3.82 26.82
CA LEU A 139 -21.59 -3.32 25.55
C LEU A 139 -23.08 -3.62 25.33
N ASP A 140 -23.54 -4.78 25.81
CA ASP A 140 -24.86 -5.35 25.57
C ASP A 140 -25.28 -5.31 24.08
N PRO A 141 -24.67 -6.16 23.22
CA PRO A 141 -24.99 -6.17 21.79
C PRO A 141 -26.48 -6.41 21.47
N GLY A 142 -27.25 -6.97 22.40
CA GLY A 142 -28.69 -7.18 22.23
C GLY A 142 -29.50 -5.89 22.34
N ALA A 143 -28.91 -4.82 22.85
CA ALA A 143 -29.50 -3.49 22.95
C ALA A 143 -29.12 -2.55 21.79
N LEU A 144 -28.36 -3.06 20.81
CA LEU A 144 -27.85 -2.29 19.67
C LEU A 144 -28.50 -2.77 18.37
N ASP A 145 -28.89 -1.83 17.53
CA ASP A 145 -29.45 -2.08 16.20
C ASP A 145 -28.35 -2.09 15.10
N GLY A 146 -27.22 -1.40 15.33
CA GLY A 146 -26.13 -1.26 14.36
C GLY A 146 -25.17 -2.45 14.26
N SER A 147 -24.21 -2.34 13.33
CA SER A 147 -23.11 -3.32 13.19
C SER A 147 -21.78 -2.78 13.71
N TYR A 148 -21.03 -3.64 14.41
CA TYR A 148 -19.86 -3.23 15.17
C TYR A 148 -18.61 -4.05 14.84
N THR A 149 -17.52 -3.36 14.58
CA THR A 149 -16.18 -3.92 14.44
C THR A 149 -15.30 -3.44 15.59
N HIS A 150 -14.76 -4.38 16.36
CA HIS A 150 -13.97 -4.10 17.57
C HIS A 150 -12.48 -4.09 17.23
N VAL A 151 -11.84 -2.94 17.39
CA VAL A 151 -10.42 -2.72 17.14
C VAL A 151 -9.66 -2.84 18.46
N ALA A 152 -8.95 -3.96 18.63
CA ALA A 152 -8.11 -4.22 19.80
C ALA A 152 -6.71 -3.63 19.57
N VAL A 153 -6.36 -2.57 20.30
CA VAL A 153 -5.08 -1.85 20.10
C VAL A 153 -3.85 -2.58 20.64
N THR A 154 -4.06 -3.67 21.40
CA THR A 154 -3.01 -4.56 21.87
C THR A 154 -2.67 -5.66 20.86
N ALA A 155 -3.58 -5.95 19.92
CA ALA A 155 -3.40 -6.98 18.91
C ALA A 155 -2.68 -6.42 17.67
N PRO A 156 -1.82 -7.22 17.00
CA PRO A 156 -1.08 -6.75 15.84
C PRO A 156 -2.04 -6.35 14.69
N PRO A 157 -1.67 -5.36 13.85
CA PRO A 157 -2.53 -4.86 12.78
C PRO A 157 -3.02 -5.90 11.77
N SER A 158 -2.38 -7.07 11.70
CA SER A 158 -2.76 -8.20 10.84
C SER A 158 -3.81 -9.13 11.47
N TYR A 159 -4.06 -9.02 12.78
CA TYR A 159 -4.99 -9.87 13.50
C TYR A 159 -6.43 -9.63 13.06
N ARG A 160 -7.15 -10.70 12.68
CA ARG A 160 -8.58 -10.64 12.34
C ARG A 160 -9.24 -11.94 12.79
N ARG A 161 -10.30 -11.89 13.59
CA ARG A 161 -11.05 -13.09 14.00
C ARG A 161 -12.48 -12.75 14.39
N ARG A 162 -13.40 -13.71 14.19
CA ARG A 162 -14.74 -13.68 14.79
C ARG A 162 -14.77 -14.51 16.07
N TRP A 163 -15.37 -13.97 17.12
CA TRP A 163 -15.53 -14.59 18.44
C TRP A 163 -17.03 -14.64 18.78
N ASP A 164 -17.67 -15.78 18.54
CA ASP A 164 -19.12 -16.00 18.60
C ASP A 164 -19.94 -14.80 18.10
N GLY A 165 -19.71 -14.41 16.85
CA GLY A 165 -20.39 -13.28 16.19
C GLY A 165 -19.64 -11.95 16.27
N MET A 166 -18.84 -11.72 17.32
CA MET A 166 -18.08 -10.48 17.50
C MET A 166 -16.91 -10.40 16.51
N ARG A 167 -16.87 -9.36 15.65
CA ARG A 167 -15.75 -9.12 14.73
C ARG A 167 -14.65 -8.36 15.44
N VAL A 168 -13.49 -8.99 15.64
CA VAL A 168 -12.33 -8.37 16.29
C VAL A 168 -11.19 -8.25 15.29
N VAL A 169 -10.61 -7.05 15.22
CA VAL A 169 -9.46 -6.71 14.39
C VAL A 169 -8.37 -6.09 15.26
N GLY A 170 -7.10 -6.33 14.92
CA GLY A 170 -6.00 -5.69 15.61
C GLY A 170 -5.75 -4.28 15.07
N GLY A 171 -5.58 -3.33 15.99
CA GLY A 171 -5.23 -1.93 15.73
C GLY A 171 -3.98 -1.46 16.46
N GLY A 172 -3.17 -2.40 16.96
CA GLY A 172 -1.86 -2.09 17.53
C GLY A 172 -0.84 -1.73 16.45
N THR A 173 0.44 -1.71 16.82
CA THR A 173 1.53 -1.38 15.91
C THR A 173 2.65 -2.43 15.99
N PRO A 174 3.23 -2.87 14.87
CA PRO A 174 4.43 -3.70 14.89
C PRO A 174 5.61 -2.95 15.51
N GLU A 175 6.62 -3.64 16.03
CA GLU A 175 7.72 -2.98 16.74
C GLU A 175 8.57 -2.02 15.91
N SER A 176 8.64 -2.19 14.58
CA SER A 176 9.52 -1.42 13.69
C SER A 176 8.79 -0.85 12.46
N GLU A 177 7.46 -0.85 12.51
CA GLU A 177 6.60 -0.33 11.46
C GLU A 177 5.50 0.51 12.09
N VAL A 178 5.16 1.61 11.43
CA VAL A 178 3.95 2.36 11.72
C VAL A 178 2.84 1.82 10.83
N ALA A 179 1.68 1.53 11.42
CA ALA A 179 0.53 0.98 10.72
C ALA A 179 -0.62 1.97 10.66
N THR A 180 -1.35 1.96 9.56
CA THR A 180 -2.59 2.72 9.35
C THR A 180 -3.69 1.76 8.94
N LEU A 181 -4.83 1.86 9.62
CA LEU A 181 -6.03 1.11 9.33
C LEU A 181 -6.95 1.96 8.46
N SER A 182 -7.43 1.40 7.35
CA SER A 182 -8.52 1.98 6.57
C SER A 182 -9.83 1.28 6.95
N LEU A 183 -10.81 2.05 7.40
CA LEU A 183 -12.09 1.60 7.94
C LEU A 183 -13.22 2.00 6.98
N SER A 184 -13.83 1.03 6.31
CA SER A 184 -14.89 1.28 5.34
C SER A 184 -16.30 1.14 5.95
N PRO A 185 -17.33 1.86 5.44
CA PRO A 185 -18.70 1.79 5.97
C PRO A 185 -19.35 0.39 6.00
N ASP A 186 -18.82 -0.57 5.24
CA ASP A 186 -19.26 -1.99 5.20
C ASP A 186 -18.54 -2.88 6.23
N GLY A 187 -17.74 -2.29 7.12
CA GLY A 187 -16.93 -2.99 8.11
C GLY A 187 -15.66 -3.63 7.54
N THR A 188 -15.25 -3.29 6.32
CA THR A 188 -13.92 -3.65 5.81
C THR A 188 -12.85 -2.97 6.65
N VAL A 189 -11.82 -3.72 7.01
CA VAL A 189 -10.61 -3.15 7.61
C VAL A 189 -9.40 -3.59 6.81
N CYS A 190 -8.80 -2.63 6.14
CA CYS A 190 -7.52 -2.78 5.46
C CYS A 190 -6.41 -2.22 6.35
N THR A 191 -5.20 -2.75 6.20
CA THR A 191 -4.02 -2.27 6.92
C THR A 191 -2.95 -1.97 5.91
N ARG A 192 -2.35 -0.79 6.04
CA ARG A 192 -1.09 -0.43 5.39
C ARG A 192 -0.04 -0.19 6.46
N SER A 193 1.21 -0.58 6.23
CA SER A 193 2.31 -0.26 7.14
C SER A 193 3.50 0.28 6.39
N ILE A 194 4.33 1.05 7.10
CA ILE A 194 5.62 1.52 6.62
C ILE A 194 6.66 1.26 7.69
N ARG A 195 7.82 0.74 7.28
CA ARG A 195 8.97 0.58 8.18
C ARG A 195 9.48 1.94 8.59
N GLU A 196 9.89 2.08 9.84
CA GLU A 196 10.59 3.29 10.32
C GLU A 196 11.85 3.60 9.47
N THR A 197 12.42 2.56 8.87
CA THR A 197 13.59 2.65 7.99
C THR A 197 13.30 3.26 6.63
N ARG A 198 12.03 3.58 6.32
CA ARG A 198 11.58 4.27 5.11
C ARG A 198 11.10 5.71 5.37
N LEU A 199 11.35 6.25 6.57
CA LEU A 199 10.99 7.62 6.94
C LEU A 199 12.19 8.59 6.85
N GLY A 200 11.92 9.82 6.45
CA GLY A 200 12.88 10.88 6.18
C GLY A 200 13.93 10.45 5.13
N LEU A 201 15.18 10.86 5.34
CA LEU A 201 16.30 10.50 4.46
C LEU A 201 16.47 9.01 4.19
N ARG A 202 16.00 8.14 5.09
CA ARG A 202 16.13 6.68 4.94
C ARG A 202 15.12 6.10 3.93
N ALA A 203 14.17 6.90 3.44
CA ALA A 203 13.37 6.57 2.28
C ALA A 203 14.22 6.38 1.02
N ILE A 204 15.35 7.09 0.93
CA ILE A 204 16.24 7.05 -0.23
C ILE A 204 17.01 5.71 -0.27
N ALA A 205 16.97 5.02 -1.42
CA ALA A 205 17.76 3.81 -1.63
C ALA A 205 19.24 4.07 -1.36
N GLY A 206 19.92 3.11 -0.73
CA GLY A 206 21.30 3.30 -0.31
C GLY A 206 21.51 4.23 0.89
N VAL A 207 20.49 4.76 1.57
CA VAL A 207 20.65 5.59 2.79
C VAL A 207 20.25 4.81 4.05
N GLY A 208 21.25 4.32 4.78
CA GLY A 208 21.07 3.74 6.12
C GLY A 208 21.09 4.78 7.24
N ALA A 209 20.90 4.35 8.50
CA ALA A 209 20.91 5.26 9.66
C ALA A 209 22.21 6.08 9.78
N THR A 210 23.37 5.43 9.60
CA THR A 210 24.69 6.09 9.64
C THR A 210 24.86 7.10 8.51
N THR A 211 24.46 6.74 7.28
CA THR A 211 24.52 7.65 6.13
C THR A 211 23.59 8.84 6.32
N ALA A 212 22.36 8.61 6.83
CA ALA A 212 21.42 9.68 7.14
C ALA A 212 21.97 10.66 8.19
N ALA A 213 22.64 10.18 9.24
CA ALA A 213 23.29 11.05 10.22
C ALA A 213 24.38 11.93 9.59
N ARG A 214 25.23 11.35 8.74
CA ARG A 214 26.31 12.06 8.03
C ARG A 214 25.82 13.07 6.98
N LEU A 215 24.66 12.79 6.37
CA LEU A 215 23.99 13.73 5.47
C LEU A 215 23.47 14.95 6.26
N ARG A 216 22.88 14.73 7.44
CA ARG A 216 22.43 15.82 8.33
C ARG A 216 23.58 16.67 8.85
N GLU A 217 24.73 16.07 9.17
CA GLU A 217 25.94 16.81 9.52
C GLU A 217 26.43 17.74 8.40
N ARG A 218 26.05 17.45 7.14
CA ARG A 218 26.31 18.28 5.96
C ARG A 218 25.14 19.19 5.58
N GLY A 219 24.12 19.30 6.43
CA GLY A 219 22.96 20.16 6.22
C GLY A 219 21.82 19.55 5.41
N ALA A 220 21.95 18.32 4.91
CA ALA A 220 20.88 17.64 4.20
C ALA A 220 19.97 16.91 5.19
N SER A 221 18.69 17.28 5.21
CA SER A 221 17.72 16.81 6.20
C SER A 221 16.48 16.17 5.59
N GLU A 222 16.19 16.47 4.33
CA GLU A 222 15.06 15.98 3.53
C GLU A 222 15.55 15.43 2.17
N PRO A 223 14.75 14.60 1.47
CA PRO A 223 15.13 14.06 0.18
C PRO A 223 15.52 15.13 -0.85
N ASP A 224 14.82 16.27 -0.84
CA ASP A 224 15.09 17.42 -1.72
C ASP A 224 16.50 17.99 -1.49
N ASP A 225 16.94 18.06 -0.22
CA ASP A 225 18.30 18.50 0.10
C ASP A 225 19.34 17.56 -0.51
N VAL A 226 19.07 16.25 -0.50
CA VAL A 226 19.97 15.22 -1.06
C VAL A 226 19.94 15.24 -2.59
N ALA A 227 18.78 15.47 -3.21
CA ALA A 227 18.64 15.61 -4.65
C ALA A 227 19.41 16.83 -5.18
N ALA A 228 19.50 17.90 -4.38
CA ALA A 228 20.32 19.07 -4.68
C ALA A 228 21.82 18.84 -4.52
N MET A 229 22.25 17.75 -3.85
CA MET A 229 23.67 17.40 -3.73
C MET A 229 24.16 16.74 -5.03
N GLY A 230 25.30 17.19 -5.54
CA GLY A 230 25.95 16.50 -6.65
C GLY A 230 26.56 15.16 -6.23
N VAL A 231 26.75 14.24 -7.17
CA VAL A 231 27.50 12.99 -6.97
C VAL A 231 28.87 13.23 -6.30
N PRO A 232 29.66 14.28 -6.64
CA PRO A 232 30.90 14.59 -5.92
C PRO A 232 30.71 14.85 -4.42
N ASP A 233 29.66 15.57 -4.03
CA ASP A 233 29.37 15.90 -2.63
C ASP A 233 28.90 14.67 -1.86
N LEU A 234 28.07 13.84 -2.48
CA LEU A 234 27.65 12.56 -1.92
C LEU A 234 28.83 11.61 -1.71
N ARG A 235 29.80 11.58 -2.63
CA ARG A 235 31.04 10.81 -2.47
C ARG A 235 31.95 11.32 -1.36
N ALA A 236 31.82 12.60 -0.99
CA ALA A 236 32.55 13.16 0.14
C ALA A 236 31.96 12.70 1.48
N VAL A 237 30.77 12.08 1.49
CA VAL A 237 30.19 11.43 2.68
C VAL A 237 30.93 10.13 2.97
N ASP A 238 31.51 10.03 4.17
CA ASP A 238 32.23 8.83 4.60
C ASP A 238 31.39 7.56 4.38
N GLY A 239 32.00 6.54 3.77
CA GLY A 239 31.35 5.27 3.47
C GLY A 239 30.43 5.26 2.24
N VAL A 240 30.37 6.35 1.48
CA VAL A 240 29.63 6.42 0.20
C VAL A 240 30.61 6.33 -0.97
N GLY A 241 30.63 5.18 -1.64
CA GLY A 241 31.37 4.96 -2.88
C GLY A 241 30.66 5.57 -4.09
N ARG A 242 31.31 5.54 -5.27
CA ARG A 242 30.76 6.13 -6.50
C ARG A 242 29.38 5.57 -6.88
N GLY A 243 29.25 4.25 -7.04
CA GLY A 243 27.97 3.65 -7.45
C GLY A 243 26.85 3.92 -6.45
N ARG A 244 27.17 3.91 -5.15
CA ARG A 244 26.20 4.28 -4.10
C ARG A 244 25.83 5.76 -4.13
N ALA A 245 26.75 6.65 -4.49
CA ALA A 245 26.44 8.07 -4.66
C ALA A 245 25.53 8.31 -5.86
N GLU A 246 25.75 7.58 -6.97
CA GLU A 246 24.88 7.60 -8.15
C GLU A 246 23.48 7.08 -7.79
N GLU A 247 23.38 5.92 -7.14
CA GLU A 247 22.10 5.37 -6.64
C GLU A 247 21.35 6.33 -5.71
N ILE A 248 22.04 6.94 -4.73
CA ILE A 248 21.45 7.91 -3.80
C ILE A 248 20.96 9.15 -4.56
N ALA A 249 21.75 9.67 -5.51
CA ALA A 249 21.37 10.85 -6.29
C ALA A 249 20.14 10.59 -7.16
N ASP A 250 20.13 9.47 -7.89
CA ASP A 250 19.03 9.11 -8.78
C ASP A 250 17.75 8.88 -8.00
N HIS A 251 17.82 8.16 -6.87
CA HIS A 251 16.64 7.89 -6.05
C HIS A 251 16.17 9.10 -5.23
N ALA A 252 17.07 9.98 -4.78
CA ALA A 252 16.69 11.24 -4.16
C ALA A 252 15.98 12.14 -5.18
N THR A 253 16.52 12.24 -6.41
CA THR A 253 15.89 12.97 -7.51
C THR A 253 14.52 12.41 -7.85
N ALA A 254 14.39 11.07 -7.92
CA ALA A 254 13.12 10.43 -8.24
C ALA A 254 12.04 10.79 -7.20
N ILE A 255 12.36 10.69 -5.91
CA ILE A 255 11.43 11.06 -4.82
C ILE A 255 11.11 12.57 -4.86
N ALA A 256 12.14 13.42 -4.91
CA ALA A 256 11.99 14.87 -4.79
C ALA A 256 11.18 15.46 -5.96
N GLU A 257 11.37 14.94 -7.17
CA GLU A 257 10.74 15.45 -8.38
C GLU A 257 9.46 14.69 -8.77
N GLY A 258 9.09 13.63 -8.03
CA GLY A 258 7.90 12.83 -8.33
C GLY A 258 7.94 12.19 -9.73
N ARG A 259 9.12 11.77 -10.19
CA ARG A 259 9.29 11.15 -11.52
C ARG A 259 10.28 10.01 -11.51
N VAL A 260 10.21 9.15 -12.52
CA VAL A 260 11.24 8.14 -12.74
C VAL A 260 12.56 8.78 -13.19
N VAL A 261 13.67 8.18 -12.80
CA VAL A 261 15.01 8.48 -13.32
C VAL A 261 15.53 7.22 -14.00
N VAL A 262 15.63 7.25 -15.32
CA VAL A 262 16.09 6.11 -16.13
C VAL A 262 17.59 6.22 -16.39
N SER A 263 18.31 5.12 -16.17
CA SER A 263 19.74 4.97 -16.44
C SER A 263 20.00 4.60 -17.91
N ASP A 264 19.21 3.68 -18.44
CA ASP A 264 19.26 3.16 -19.81
C ASP A 264 17.95 2.43 -20.15
N HIS A 265 17.77 2.06 -21.43
CA HIS A 265 16.60 1.31 -21.94
C HIS A 265 16.95 -0.14 -22.32
N GLU A 266 18.05 -0.70 -21.81
CA GLU A 266 18.43 -2.07 -22.13
C GLU A 266 17.35 -3.06 -21.65
N GLY A 267 16.88 -3.94 -22.55
CA GLY A 267 15.85 -4.92 -22.24
C GLY A 267 14.43 -4.34 -22.07
N PHE A 268 14.23 -3.04 -22.25
CA PHE A 268 12.89 -2.44 -22.27
C PHE A 268 12.14 -2.86 -23.56
N PRO A 269 10.86 -3.25 -23.50
CA PRO A 269 10.10 -3.66 -24.69
C PRO A 269 9.98 -2.52 -25.70
N ASP A 270 9.89 -2.85 -26.99
CA ASP A 270 9.56 -1.87 -28.01
C ASP A 270 8.24 -1.16 -27.66
N PRO A 271 8.24 0.18 -27.44
CA PRO A 271 7.03 0.92 -27.08
C PRO A 271 5.92 0.82 -28.14
N ASP A 272 6.26 0.48 -29.38
CA ASP A 272 5.30 0.27 -30.48
C ASP A 272 4.75 -1.16 -30.55
N ALA A 273 5.19 -2.08 -29.70
CA ALA A 273 4.68 -3.46 -29.63
C ALA A 273 3.27 -3.59 -29.00
N GLU A 274 2.63 -2.47 -28.65
CA GLU A 274 1.29 -2.39 -28.07
C GLU A 274 1.06 -3.38 -26.91
N PRO A 275 1.75 -3.23 -25.77
CA PRO A 275 1.63 -4.17 -24.67
C PRO A 275 0.20 -4.28 -24.14
N ILE A 276 -0.10 -5.42 -23.52
CA ILE A 276 -1.25 -5.55 -22.61
C ILE A 276 -0.76 -5.45 -21.17
N PHE A 277 -1.54 -4.81 -20.31
CA PHE A 277 -1.24 -4.73 -18.88
C PHE A 277 -2.14 -5.69 -18.13
N LEU A 278 -1.51 -6.50 -17.30
CA LEU A 278 -2.09 -7.63 -16.62
C LEU A 278 -2.01 -7.40 -15.11
N ASP A 279 -3.10 -7.72 -14.43
CA ASP A 279 -3.15 -7.89 -12.98
C ASP A 279 -3.97 -9.15 -12.66
N VAL A 280 -3.60 -9.89 -11.62
CA VAL A 280 -4.28 -11.12 -11.20
C VAL A 280 -4.71 -11.06 -9.75
N GLU A 281 -5.96 -11.45 -9.50
CA GLU A 281 -6.46 -11.65 -8.15
C GLU A 281 -6.53 -13.12 -7.80
N THR A 282 -6.03 -13.41 -6.61
CA THR A 282 -5.93 -14.78 -6.10
C THR A 282 -6.52 -14.92 -4.71
N ASP A 283 -6.61 -16.17 -4.25
CA ASP A 283 -6.97 -16.48 -2.88
C ASP A 283 -5.80 -16.33 -1.89
N GLY A 284 -4.63 -15.81 -2.31
CA GLY A 284 -3.48 -15.52 -1.44
C GLY A 284 -2.12 -15.55 -2.14
N LEU A 285 -1.05 -15.33 -1.38
CA LEU A 285 0.33 -15.28 -1.91
C LEU A 285 0.90 -16.64 -2.30
N THR A 286 0.26 -17.73 -1.89
CA THR A 286 0.53 -19.09 -2.39
C THR A 286 -0.78 -19.59 -2.98
N PRO A 287 -1.11 -19.13 -4.19
CA PRO A 287 -2.48 -19.19 -4.66
C PRO A 287 -2.91 -20.62 -4.96
N THR A 288 -4.08 -21.02 -4.48
CA THR A 288 -4.76 -22.24 -4.92
C THR A 288 -5.82 -21.95 -5.97
N ALA A 289 -6.25 -20.69 -6.10
CA ALA A 289 -7.17 -20.24 -7.13
C ALA A 289 -6.75 -18.87 -7.70
N VAL A 290 -6.93 -18.73 -9.01
CA VAL A 290 -6.94 -17.43 -9.71
C VAL A 290 -8.38 -17.19 -10.12
N TRP A 291 -9.02 -16.18 -9.53
CA TRP A 291 -10.46 -15.96 -9.70
C TRP A 291 -10.79 -14.71 -10.51
N LEU A 292 -9.82 -13.80 -10.70
CA LEU A 292 -9.91 -12.70 -11.64
C LEU A 292 -8.57 -12.51 -12.33
N VAL A 293 -8.60 -12.42 -13.65
CA VAL A 293 -7.50 -11.89 -14.46
C VAL A 293 -7.99 -10.61 -15.11
N GLY A 294 -7.39 -9.48 -14.77
CA GLY A 294 -7.68 -8.18 -15.38
C GLY A 294 -6.70 -7.88 -16.51
N VAL A 295 -7.23 -7.46 -17.66
CA VAL A 295 -6.40 -7.04 -18.80
C VAL A 295 -6.80 -5.65 -19.28
N LEU A 296 -5.87 -4.71 -19.24
CA LEU A 296 -5.99 -3.44 -19.96
C LEU A 296 -5.39 -3.60 -21.36
N ASP A 297 -6.26 -3.70 -22.36
CA ASP A 297 -5.88 -3.79 -23.77
C ASP A 297 -5.78 -2.39 -24.40
N ARG A 298 -4.56 -1.98 -24.73
CA ARG A 298 -4.25 -0.69 -25.38
C ARG A 298 -4.17 -0.75 -26.91
N SER A 299 -4.77 -1.75 -27.55
CA SER A 299 -4.77 -1.86 -29.02
C SER A 299 -5.22 -0.53 -29.65
N ARG A 300 -4.35 0.06 -30.48
CA ARG A 300 -4.59 1.39 -31.05
C ARG A 300 -5.67 1.28 -32.13
N ARG A 301 -6.91 1.66 -31.83
CA ARG A 301 -7.96 1.73 -32.87
C ARG A 301 -7.78 2.92 -33.83
N ASP A 302 -7.23 4.05 -33.35
CA ASP A 302 -7.22 5.32 -34.10
C ASP A 302 -5.90 6.13 -34.01
N GLY A 303 -4.77 5.50 -33.66
CA GLY A 303 -3.43 6.11 -33.79
C GLY A 303 -3.01 7.14 -32.72
N GLN A 304 -3.81 7.36 -31.67
CA GLN A 304 -3.39 8.09 -30.46
C GLN A 304 -3.78 7.27 -29.23
N ALA A 305 -2.80 6.90 -28.41
CA ALA A 305 -3.04 6.35 -27.08
C ALA A 305 -2.50 7.35 -26.04
N THR A 306 -3.37 7.90 -25.20
CA THR A 306 -2.96 8.62 -23.99
C THR A 306 -2.71 7.65 -22.85
N ALA A 307 -1.92 8.07 -21.85
CA ALA A 307 -1.64 7.24 -20.69
C ALA A 307 -2.94 6.96 -19.91
N GLY A 308 -3.29 5.68 -19.76
CA GLY A 308 -4.51 5.22 -19.10
C GLY A 308 -5.64 4.88 -20.09
N ASP A 309 -5.50 5.22 -21.36
CA ASP A 309 -6.46 4.83 -22.39
C ASP A 309 -6.28 3.36 -22.74
N GLY A 310 -7.36 2.61 -22.71
CA GLY A 310 -7.38 1.19 -23.01
C GLY A 310 -8.70 0.58 -22.60
N ARG A 311 -9.08 -0.52 -23.26
CA ARG A 311 -10.27 -1.26 -22.86
C ARG A 311 -9.87 -2.24 -21.78
N PHE A 312 -10.37 -2.04 -20.56
CA PHE A 312 -10.25 -3.04 -19.52
C PHE A 312 -11.18 -4.22 -19.81
N ARG A 313 -10.70 -5.42 -19.49
CA ARG A 313 -11.41 -6.68 -19.66
C ARG A 313 -11.15 -7.57 -18.45
N PRO A 314 -12.17 -7.82 -17.62
CA PRO A 314 -12.08 -8.82 -16.56
C PRO A 314 -12.41 -10.22 -17.09
N PHE A 315 -11.58 -11.20 -16.73
CA PHE A 315 -11.87 -12.62 -16.85
C PHE A 315 -12.16 -13.16 -15.45
N LEU A 316 -13.44 -13.18 -15.09
CA LEU A 316 -13.92 -13.41 -13.73
C LEU A 316 -14.52 -14.80 -13.56
N GLN A 317 -14.11 -15.51 -12.51
CA GLN A 317 -14.69 -16.76 -12.07
C GLN A 317 -15.54 -16.52 -10.81
N ARG A 318 -16.85 -16.76 -10.93
CA ARG A 318 -17.83 -16.67 -9.82
C ARG A 318 -18.29 -18.03 -9.30
N ASP A 319 -17.76 -19.11 -9.85
CA ASP A 319 -18.00 -20.47 -9.36
C ASP A 319 -16.72 -20.97 -8.66
N PRO A 320 -16.75 -21.19 -7.34
CA PRO A 320 -15.56 -21.63 -6.60
C PRO A 320 -15.17 -23.07 -6.92
N ASP A 321 -15.99 -23.84 -7.65
CA ASP A 321 -15.69 -25.21 -8.08
C ASP A 321 -15.18 -25.28 -9.53
N ALA A 322 -15.12 -24.15 -10.25
CA ALA A 322 -14.72 -24.07 -11.65
C ALA A 322 -13.22 -23.71 -11.83
N ASP A 323 -12.33 -24.37 -11.08
CA ASP A 323 -10.89 -24.06 -11.04
C ASP A 323 -10.28 -23.85 -12.43
N GLY A 324 -9.52 -22.75 -12.58
CA GLY A 324 -8.82 -22.42 -13.81
C GLY A 324 -9.63 -21.66 -14.86
N PHE A 325 -10.95 -21.47 -14.68
CA PHE A 325 -11.81 -20.79 -15.66
C PHE A 325 -11.31 -19.39 -16.03
N ALA A 326 -10.88 -18.59 -15.04
CA ALA A 326 -10.35 -17.24 -15.30
C ALA A 326 -9.10 -17.27 -16.20
N VAL A 327 -8.17 -18.21 -15.93
CA VAL A 327 -6.92 -18.38 -16.67
C VAL A 327 -7.18 -18.94 -18.07
N GLU A 328 -8.03 -19.96 -18.20
CA GLU A 328 -8.43 -20.53 -19.50
C GLU A 328 -9.08 -19.46 -20.39
N SER A 329 -9.98 -18.65 -19.81
CA SER A 329 -10.68 -17.58 -20.53
C SER A 329 -9.71 -16.48 -21.00
N PHE A 330 -8.78 -16.09 -20.14
CA PHE A 330 -7.72 -15.13 -20.49
C PHE A 330 -6.84 -15.67 -21.62
N LEU A 331 -6.31 -16.89 -21.49
CA LEU A 331 -5.39 -17.45 -22.47
C LEU A 331 -6.05 -17.72 -23.81
N SER A 332 -7.32 -18.13 -23.82
CA SER A 332 -8.12 -18.25 -25.04
C SER A 332 -8.24 -16.90 -25.75
N TRP A 333 -8.57 -15.84 -25.00
CA TRP A 333 -8.63 -14.50 -25.56
C TRP A 333 -7.27 -14.01 -26.07
N TYR A 334 -6.20 -14.23 -25.30
CA TYR A 334 -4.85 -13.83 -25.66
C TYR A 334 -4.39 -14.52 -26.96
N ALA A 335 -4.60 -15.83 -27.07
CA ALA A 335 -4.27 -16.60 -28.26
C ALA A 335 -4.98 -16.10 -29.53
N GLU A 336 -6.24 -15.66 -29.40
CA GLU A 336 -7.04 -15.17 -30.52
C GLU A 336 -6.77 -13.69 -30.88
N HIS A 337 -6.51 -12.84 -29.89
CA HIS A 337 -6.56 -11.38 -30.07
C HIS A 337 -5.27 -10.63 -29.76
N ALA A 338 -4.35 -11.23 -29.01
CA ALA A 338 -3.16 -10.55 -28.49
C ALA A 338 -1.86 -11.35 -28.61
N ALA A 339 -1.88 -12.48 -29.32
CA ALA A 339 -0.73 -13.36 -29.46
C ALA A 339 0.51 -12.60 -29.97
N GLY A 340 1.61 -12.72 -29.23
CA GLY A 340 2.90 -12.10 -29.54
C GLY A 340 3.05 -10.65 -29.05
N ARG A 341 2.01 -10.03 -28.49
CA ARG A 341 2.12 -8.73 -27.82
C ARG A 341 2.76 -8.92 -26.43
N PRO A 342 3.61 -7.99 -25.96
CA PRO A 342 4.17 -8.08 -24.63
C PRO A 342 3.10 -8.05 -23.54
N VAL A 343 3.23 -8.94 -22.56
CA VAL A 343 2.41 -8.98 -21.34
C VAL A 343 3.19 -8.31 -20.23
N VAL A 344 2.66 -7.21 -19.70
CA VAL A 344 3.29 -6.41 -18.65
C VAL A 344 2.54 -6.65 -17.34
N ALA A 345 3.25 -7.01 -16.27
CA ALA A 345 2.72 -7.12 -14.91
C ALA A 345 3.70 -6.56 -13.88
N TYR A 346 3.20 -5.91 -12.83
CA TYR A 346 4.05 -5.33 -11.79
C TYR A 346 4.44 -6.41 -10.78
N ASN A 347 5.74 -6.70 -10.61
CA ASN A 347 6.21 -7.88 -9.86
C ASN A 347 5.80 -9.22 -10.52
N GLY A 348 5.49 -9.21 -11.82
CA GLY A 348 5.03 -10.37 -12.56
C GLY A 348 6.00 -11.54 -12.57
N ARG A 349 7.32 -11.30 -12.59
CA ARG A 349 8.33 -12.39 -12.59
C ARG A 349 8.28 -13.21 -11.30
N GLU A 350 7.95 -12.58 -10.19
CA GLU A 350 7.91 -13.20 -8.86
C GLU A 350 6.51 -13.67 -8.47
N PHE A 351 5.46 -13.32 -9.23
CA PHE A 351 4.08 -13.64 -8.89
C PHE A 351 3.19 -13.99 -10.08
N ASP A 352 2.72 -13.01 -10.85
CA ASP A 352 1.67 -13.20 -11.87
C ASP A 352 2.06 -14.24 -12.93
N PHE A 353 3.29 -14.18 -13.44
CA PHE A 353 3.70 -15.04 -14.55
C PHE A 353 3.82 -16.51 -14.15
N PRO A 354 4.52 -16.86 -13.04
CA PRO A 354 4.53 -18.24 -12.55
C PRO A 354 3.14 -18.77 -12.13
N VAL A 355 2.27 -17.89 -11.63
CA VAL A 355 0.90 -18.26 -11.23
C VAL A 355 0.06 -18.64 -12.45
N ILE A 356 0.08 -17.81 -13.50
CA ILE A 356 -0.60 -18.12 -14.76
C ILE A 356 -0.03 -19.39 -15.38
N GLU A 357 1.30 -19.53 -15.45
CA GLU A 357 1.93 -20.72 -16.03
C GLU A 357 1.50 -22.00 -15.33
N ARG A 358 1.53 -22.02 -14.00
CA ARG A 358 1.12 -23.18 -13.20
C ARG A 358 -0.35 -23.53 -13.41
N HIS A 359 -1.25 -22.56 -13.32
CA HIS A 359 -2.68 -22.81 -13.51
C HIS A 359 -3.01 -23.20 -14.95
N ALA A 360 -2.30 -22.66 -15.94
CA ALA A 360 -2.43 -23.07 -17.34
C ALA A 360 -2.03 -24.53 -17.53
N ALA A 361 -0.89 -24.93 -16.96
CA ALA A 361 -0.42 -26.32 -17.03
C ALA A 361 -1.37 -27.31 -16.33
N GLU A 362 -2.06 -26.87 -15.27
CA GLU A 362 -2.98 -27.69 -14.49
C GLU A 362 -4.38 -27.81 -15.12
N HIS A 363 -4.94 -26.70 -15.61
CA HIS A 363 -6.36 -26.63 -15.98
C HIS A 363 -6.62 -26.51 -17.49
N CYS A 364 -5.71 -25.92 -18.26
CA CYS A 364 -5.86 -25.72 -19.70
C CYS A 364 -4.52 -25.94 -20.45
N PRO A 365 -3.93 -27.15 -20.38
CA PRO A 365 -2.60 -27.43 -20.90
C PRO A 365 -2.48 -27.24 -22.42
N GLU A 366 -3.59 -27.32 -23.16
CA GLU A 366 -3.65 -27.01 -24.59
C GLU A 366 -3.38 -25.54 -24.92
N LEU A 367 -3.51 -24.64 -23.94
CA LEU A 367 -3.21 -23.21 -24.08
C LEU A 367 -1.82 -22.83 -23.54
N LEU A 368 -1.11 -23.76 -22.89
CA LEU A 368 0.17 -23.48 -22.20
C LEU A 368 1.25 -22.96 -23.17
N ASP A 369 1.30 -23.48 -24.39
CA ASP A 369 2.27 -23.04 -25.41
C ASP A 369 2.08 -21.57 -25.79
N HIS A 370 0.83 -21.06 -25.77
CA HIS A 370 0.56 -19.64 -26.00
C HIS A 370 1.10 -18.75 -24.88
N TRP A 371 1.13 -19.26 -23.65
CA TRP A 371 1.69 -18.53 -22.51
C TRP A 371 3.22 -18.58 -22.46
N THR A 372 3.80 -19.77 -22.56
CA THR A 372 5.25 -19.97 -22.43
C THR A 372 6.07 -19.27 -23.54
N THR A 373 5.42 -18.95 -24.66
CA THR A 373 6.02 -18.17 -25.76
C THR A 373 5.67 -16.68 -25.74
N ALA A 374 4.82 -16.24 -24.81
CA ALA A 374 4.44 -14.84 -24.69
C ALA A 374 5.65 -14.00 -24.23
N PRO A 375 5.94 -12.87 -24.90
CA PRO A 375 6.93 -11.92 -24.38
C PRO A 375 6.40 -11.31 -23.08
N THR A 376 7.16 -11.41 -21.99
CA THR A 376 6.77 -10.84 -20.69
C THR A 376 7.71 -9.72 -20.26
N PHE A 377 7.18 -8.72 -19.57
CA PHE A 377 7.96 -7.62 -19.01
C PHE A 377 7.48 -7.24 -17.61
N ASP A 378 8.42 -7.09 -16.69
CA ASP A 378 8.17 -6.70 -15.31
C ASP A 378 8.90 -5.39 -15.00
N PRO A 379 8.19 -4.25 -14.96
CA PRO A 379 8.79 -2.94 -14.70
C PRO A 379 9.49 -2.85 -13.35
N LEU A 380 9.01 -3.57 -12.33
CA LEU A 380 9.61 -3.56 -10.99
C LEU A 380 10.95 -4.30 -10.99
N ALA A 381 10.99 -5.49 -11.61
CA ALA A 381 12.23 -6.25 -11.74
C ALA A 381 13.25 -5.46 -12.55
N TRP A 382 12.84 -4.87 -13.68
CA TRP A 382 13.69 -4.05 -14.52
C TRP A 382 14.29 -2.84 -13.77
N ALA A 383 13.48 -2.11 -12.98
CA ALA A 383 14.00 -1.04 -12.14
C ALA A 383 14.99 -1.56 -11.07
N ARG A 384 14.69 -2.70 -10.44
CA ARG A 384 15.57 -3.34 -9.44
C ARG A 384 16.90 -3.84 -10.01
N ASP A 385 16.93 -4.20 -11.29
CA ASP A 385 18.14 -4.60 -12.02
C ASP A 385 19.08 -3.40 -12.30
N GLY A 386 18.68 -2.17 -11.90
CA GLY A 386 19.51 -0.96 -11.95
C GLY A 386 19.19 -0.01 -13.11
N HIS A 387 18.18 -0.33 -13.91
CA HIS A 387 17.82 0.47 -15.08
C HIS A 387 17.04 1.75 -14.74
N ALA A 388 16.42 1.83 -13.56
CA ALA A 388 15.70 3.03 -13.13
C ALA A 388 15.56 3.17 -11.61
N ALA A 389 15.54 4.41 -11.13
CA ALA A 389 15.04 4.77 -9.81
C ALA A 389 13.55 5.19 -9.91
N LEU A 390 12.73 4.65 -9.01
CA LEU A 390 11.29 4.92 -8.95
C LEU A 390 10.97 5.99 -7.89
N PRO A 391 9.96 6.85 -8.13
CA PRO A 391 9.65 7.98 -7.24
C PRO A 391 8.87 7.62 -5.98
N GLY A 392 8.34 6.39 -5.88
CA GLY A 392 7.51 5.95 -4.78
C GLY A 392 8.25 5.89 -3.45
N ARG A 393 7.55 6.14 -2.35
CA ARG A 393 8.09 5.97 -0.98
C ARG A 393 8.55 4.53 -0.74
N THR A 394 7.80 3.59 -1.29
CA THR A 394 8.21 2.21 -1.51
C THR A 394 8.14 1.90 -3.00
N ASN A 395 8.72 0.78 -3.42
CA ASN A 395 8.56 0.30 -4.80
C ASN A 395 7.28 -0.55 -4.96
N GLY A 396 6.25 -0.30 -4.15
CA GLY A 396 4.92 -0.86 -4.38
C GLY A 396 4.22 -0.09 -5.50
N LEU A 397 3.37 -0.78 -6.28
CA LEU A 397 2.71 -0.17 -7.44
C LEU A 397 1.95 1.11 -7.07
N SER A 398 1.10 1.04 -6.04
CA SER A 398 0.33 2.18 -5.55
C SER A 398 1.23 3.37 -5.15
N ASP A 399 2.36 3.13 -4.49
CA ASP A 399 3.30 4.19 -4.10
C ASP A 399 3.96 4.87 -5.30
N VAL A 400 4.37 4.08 -6.28
CA VAL A 400 5.05 4.58 -7.48
C VAL A 400 4.07 5.29 -8.39
N ALA A 401 2.87 4.74 -8.58
CA ALA A 401 1.82 5.35 -9.38
C ALA A 401 1.32 6.67 -8.77
N ALA A 402 1.08 6.71 -7.46
CA ALA A 402 0.68 7.94 -6.76
C ALA A 402 1.75 9.04 -6.89
N ALA A 403 3.02 8.70 -6.72
CA ALA A 403 4.11 9.65 -6.92
C ALA A 403 4.22 10.16 -8.37
N LEU A 404 3.71 9.41 -9.36
CA LEU A 404 3.58 9.81 -10.76
C LEU A 404 2.25 10.53 -11.09
N GLY A 405 1.49 10.91 -10.06
CA GLY A 405 0.21 11.63 -10.16
C GLY A 405 -0.98 10.75 -10.58
N TRP A 406 -0.96 9.46 -10.25
CA TRP A 406 -2.14 8.59 -10.35
C TRP A 406 -2.96 8.68 -9.06
N ASP A 407 -4.10 9.35 -9.15
CA ASP A 407 -5.13 9.32 -8.11
C ASP A 407 -5.99 8.08 -8.37
N GLY A 408 -5.59 6.94 -7.81
CA GLY A 408 -6.28 5.67 -8.03
C GLY A 408 -7.70 5.64 -7.49
N ASP A 409 -8.46 4.62 -7.87
CA ASP A 409 -9.80 4.42 -7.37
C ASP A 409 -9.76 4.05 -5.87
N ASP A 410 -10.36 4.87 -5.00
CA ASP A 410 -10.49 4.62 -3.55
C ASP A 410 -11.51 3.50 -3.27
N THR A 411 -11.22 2.31 -3.80
CA THR A 411 -11.99 1.09 -3.56
C THR A 411 -11.90 0.66 -2.09
N GLY A 412 -10.95 1.19 -1.32
CA GLY A 412 -10.69 0.82 0.07
C GLY A 412 -10.22 -0.64 0.22
N LEU A 413 -9.80 -1.30 -0.86
CA LEU A 413 -9.36 -2.70 -0.85
C LEU A 413 -7.82 -2.80 -0.81
N THR A 414 -7.36 -3.97 -0.38
CA THR A 414 -5.94 -4.39 -0.45
C THR A 414 -5.94 -5.84 -0.89
N GLY A 415 -4.92 -6.31 -1.62
CA GLY A 415 -4.82 -7.72 -2.03
C GLY A 415 -5.00 -8.72 -0.87
N ALA A 416 -4.50 -8.38 0.33
CA ALA A 416 -4.72 -9.21 1.52
C ALA A 416 -6.19 -9.25 1.98
N ALA A 417 -6.92 -8.14 1.87
CA ALA A 417 -8.35 -8.08 2.19
C ALA A 417 -9.19 -8.81 1.14
N VAL A 418 -8.87 -8.61 -0.13
CA VAL A 418 -9.46 -9.26 -1.29
C VAL A 418 -9.36 -10.79 -1.16
N ALA A 419 -8.13 -11.32 -0.99
CA ALA A 419 -7.90 -12.75 -0.83
C ALA A 419 -8.64 -13.34 0.39
N ARG A 420 -8.70 -12.62 1.52
CA ARG A 420 -9.46 -13.06 2.71
C ARG A 420 -10.95 -13.15 2.43
N ARG A 421 -11.52 -12.15 1.75
CA ARG A 421 -12.94 -12.12 1.42
C ARG A 421 -13.30 -13.24 0.45
N TYR A 422 -12.47 -13.47 -0.57
CA TYR A 422 -12.64 -14.60 -1.49
C TYR A 422 -12.63 -15.94 -0.77
N ARG A 423 -11.63 -16.22 0.07
CA ARG A 423 -11.58 -17.47 0.86
C ARG A 423 -12.79 -17.63 1.79
N ARG A 424 -13.26 -16.53 2.39
CA ARG A 424 -14.47 -16.53 3.23
C ARG A 424 -15.69 -16.94 2.41
N TRP A 425 -15.88 -16.31 1.26
CA TRP A 425 -16.96 -16.61 0.33
C TRP A 425 -16.94 -18.07 -0.12
N CYS A 426 -15.79 -18.59 -0.56
CA CYS A 426 -15.65 -19.99 -0.99
C CYS A 426 -16.05 -20.99 0.10
N ARG A 427 -15.77 -20.67 1.36
CA ARG A 427 -16.08 -21.51 2.52
C ARG A 427 -17.54 -21.41 2.97
N GLU A 428 -18.08 -20.19 3.03
CA GLU A 428 -19.42 -19.94 3.59
C GLU A 428 -20.53 -20.14 2.55
N ARG A 429 -20.29 -19.76 1.28
CA ARG A 429 -21.23 -19.85 0.16
C ARG A 429 -22.63 -19.30 0.47
N THR A 430 -22.69 -18.19 1.23
CA THR A 430 -23.93 -17.47 1.53
C THR A 430 -23.95 -16.10 0.88
N ALA A 431 -25.14 -15.51 0.74
CA ALA A 431 -25.30 -14.16 0.17
C ALA A 431 -24.57 -13.10 1.01
N GLU A 432 -24.50 -13.25 2.32
CA GLU A 432 -23.80 -12.33 3.24
C GLU A 432 -22.27 -12.46 3.18
N ALA A 433 -21.77 -13.53 2.60
CA ALA A 433 -20.35 -13.73 2.33
C ALA A 433 -19.98 -13.42 0.89
N GLU A 434 -20.96 -13.19 0.01
CA GLU A 434 -20.74 -12.89 -1.40
C GLU A 434 -19.91 -11.61 -1.57
N LEU A 435 -19.00 -11.65 -2.53
CA LEU A 435 -18.16 -10.54 -2.89
C LEU A 435 -18.99 -9.48 -3.63
N ASP A 436 -18.70 -8.22 -3.35
CA ASP A 436 -19.05 -7.15 -4.28
C ASP A 436 -18.16 -7.27 -5.52
N TRP A 437 -18.60 -8.07 -6.49
CA TRP A 437 -17.80 -8.41 -7.66
C TRP A 437 -17.39 -7.19 -8.47
N ASP A 438 -18.27 -6.20 -8.59
CA ASP A 438 -18.01 -5.00 -9.39
C ASP A 438 -16.91 -4.16 -8.72
N ARG A 439 -16.96 -3.97 -7.40
CA ARG A 439 -15.89 -3.31 -6.63
C ARG A 439 -14.52 -4.01 -6.75
N HIS A 440 -14.50 -5.34 -6.85
CA HIS A 440 -13.25 -6.10 -7.02
C HIS A 440 -12.72 -5.99 -8.46
N VAL A 441 -13.61 -5.93 -9.46
CA VAL A 441 -13.26 -5.66 -10.84
C VAL A 441 -12.68 -4.25 -10.98
N GLU A 442 -13.28 -3.25 -10.33
CA GLU A 442 -12.76 -1.87 -10.27
C GLU A 442 -11.36 -1.82 -9.62
N TYR A 443 -11.14 -2.56 -8.53
CA TYR A 443 -9.82 -2.65 -7.88
C TYR A 443 -8.73 -3.19 -8.82
N CYS A 444 -9.00 -4.32 -9.49
CA CYS A 444 -8.08 -4.92 -10.45
C CYS A 444 -7.87 -4.02 -11.69
N GLU A 445 -8.90 -3.29 -12.10
CA GLU A 445 -8.82 -2.31 -13.18
C GLU A 445 -7.94 -1.10 -12.82
N ASP A 446 -8.04 -0.58 -11.60
CA ASP A 446 -7.18 0.48 -11.08
C ASP A 446 -5.71 0.05 -11.07
N ASP A 447 -5.41 -1.16 -10.56
CA ASP A 447 -4.04 -1.69 -10.54
C ASP A 447 -3.47 -1.86 -11.97
N ALA A 448 -4.27 -2.37 -12.92
CA ALA A 448 -3.83 -2.47 -14.32
C ALA A 448 -3.57 -1.11 -14.97
N ARG A 449 -4.38 -0.08 -14.65
CA ARG A 449 -4.18 1.30 -15.14
C ARG A 449 -3.00 1.99 -14.48
N ALA A 450 -2.82 1.83 -13.17
CA ALA A 450 -1.68 2.31 -12.42
C ALA A 450 -0.38 1.72 -12.99
N LEU A 451 -0.36 0.41 -13.27
CA LEU A 451 0.77 -0.25 -13.92
C LEU A 451 1.06 0.37 -15.30
N ALA A 452 0.02 0.59 -16.10
CA ALA A 452 0.18 1.19 -17.42
C ALA A 452 0.73 2.64 -17.33
N ARG A 453 0.36 3.40 -16.28
CA ARG A 453 0.93 4.72 -15.98
C ARG A 453 2.42 4.64 -15.64
N VAL A 454 2.82 3.67 -14.82
CA VAL A 454 4.24 3.44 -14.48
C VAL A 454 5.04 3.07 -15.73
N TYR A 455 4.55 2.11 -16.51
CA TYR A 455 5.19 1.70 -17.76
C TYR A 455 5.39 2.88 -18.72
N ASP A 456 4.36 3.72 -18.89
CA ASP A 456 4.44 4.88 -19.75
C ASP A 456 5.45 5.93 -19.26
N ALA A 457 5.56 6.12 -17.94
CA ALA A 457 6.54 7.02 -17.36
C ALA A 457 7.97 6.53 -17.63
N LEU A 458 8.21 5.22 -17.50
CA LEU A 458 9.49 4.61 -17.84
C LEU A 458 9.78 4.75 -19.34
N ALA A 459 8.84 4.40 -20.21
CA ALA A 459 9.02 4.45 -21.66
C ALA A 459 9.30 5.86 -22.20
N ARG A 460 8.72 6.90 -21.58
CA ARG A 460 8.92 8.31 -22.00
C ARG A 460 10.13 8.98 -21.38
N ALA A 461 10.68 8.42 -20.31
CA ALA A 461 11.82 9.01 -19.64
C ALA A 461 13.07 8.85 -20.51
N ASP A 462 13.74 9.97 -20.77
CA ASP A 462 15.03 9.96 -21.44
C ASP A 462 16.09 9.43 -20.45
N PRO A 463 16.87 8.39 -20.83
CA PRO A 463 18.03 7.96 -20.06
C PRO A 463 18.95 9.16 -19.90
N THR A 464 19.13 9.58 -18.66
CA THR A 464 19.52 10.95 -18.30
C THR A 464 20.52 11.65 -19.24
N ALA A 465 20.02 12.73 -19.86
CA ALA A 465 20.75 13.95 -20.23
C ALA A 465 20.95 14.89 -19.03
N HIS A 466 20.92 14.38 -17.79
CA HIS A 466 21.26 15.17 -16.61
C HIS A 466 22.74 15.53 -16.70
N ASP A 467 23.00 16.84 -16.75
CA ASP A 467 24.33 17.43 -16.72
C ASP A 467 25.06 16.87 -15.50
N ARG A 468 25.87 15.84 -15.73
CA ARG A 468 26.66 15.11 -14.73
C ARG A 468 27.80 16.02 -14.26
N GLY A 469 27.46 17.20 -13.74
CA GLY A 469 28.33 18.24 -13.21
C GLY A 469 29.79 18.06 -13.58
N THR A 470 30.09 18.06 -14.88
CA THR A 470 31.48 18.19 -15.28
C THR A 470 31.74 19.68 -15.14
N GLY A 471 32.43 20.04 -14.06
CA GLY A 471 33.12 21.32 -13.96
C GLY A 471 34.16 21.39 -15.07
N GLY A 472 33.70 21.59 -16.30
CA GLY A 472 34.49 21.91 -17.47
C GLY A 472 34.88 23.36 -17.35
N GLY A 473 36.09 23.59 -16.83
CA GLY A 473 36.74 24.88 -16.94
C GLY A 473 36.59 25.39 -18.37
N SER A 474 36.12 26.63 -18.47
CA SER A 474 36.14 27.40 -19.70
C SER A 474 37.50 27.26 -20.38
N ASP A 475 37.53 26.58 -21.52
CA ASP A 475 38.55 26.86 -22.53
C ASP A 475 37.86 27.04 -23.87
N ALA A 476 37.89 28.29 -24.31
CA ALA A 476 37.41 28.73 -25.59
C ALA A 476 38.31 28.13 -26.68
N GLY A 477 37.74 27.43 -27.66
CA GLY A 477 38.57 26.89 -28.73
C GLY A 477 37.87 26.15 -29.86
N SER A 478 37.48 26.92 -30.87
CA SER A 478 37.34 26.54 -32.30
C SER A 478 36.15 25.69 -32.78
N MET A 479 35.44 26.33 -33.71
CA MET A 479 34.58 25.84 -34.79
C MET A 479 35.09 24.58 -35.53
N GLN A 480 34.16 24.01 -36.32
CA GLN A 480 34.34 23.38 -37.65
C GLN A 480 34.22 21.83 -37.63
N GLY A 481 33.38 21.14 -38.40
CA GLY A 481 32.43 21.50 -39.45
C GLY A 481 31.68 20.25 -39.95
N ARG A 482 30.54 20.49 -40.63
CA ARG A 482 29.81 19.51 -41.47
C ARG A 482 30.69 18.89 -42.55
N LEU A 483 30.53 17.59 -42.83
CA LEU A 483 30.74 16.83 -44.10
C LEU A 483 30.68 15.32 -43.72
N THR A 484 30.09 14.34 -44.41
CA THR A 484 29.25 14.15 -45.61
C THR A 484 28.93 12.64 -45.68
N ASP A 485 27.81 12.30 -46.33
CA ASP A 485 27.49 11.12 -47.15
C ASP A 485 28.43 9.90 -47.17
N PHE A 486 27.82 8.71 -47.04
CA PHE A 486 28.13 7.56 -47.91
C PHE A 486 26.87 6.76 -48.27
N SER A 487 26.66 6.65 -49.59
CA SER A 487 25.81 5.75 -50.42
C SER A 487 24.29 5.76 -50.27
#